data_AF-A0A9N9R5X2-F1
#
_entry.id   AF-A0A9N9R5X2-F1
#
_cell.length_a   1.000
_cell.length_b   1.000
_cell.length_c   1.000
_cell.angle_alpha   90.00
_cell.angle_beta   90.00
_cell.angle_gamma   90.00
#
_symmetry.space_group_name_H-M   'P 1'
#
loop_
_entity.id
_entity.type
_entity.pdbx_description
1 polymer ?
#
loop_
_entity_poly.entity_id
_entity_poly.type
_entity_poly.pdbx_seq_one_letter_code
_entity_poly.pdbx_strand_id
1 'polypeptide(L)'
;MTPRDHRAALKKWKEHCTVYRTKRLRLKSVTNTFIRDNTPLSDLEAGTPPTRPATPVPEQFSSAPSPATSSASLQQRKKETTRRRKKFNRKRNEKIAHLEKKLEKYKKRLARFKSKMKKNVEDTPKTKILKMLEEPDQKKEVVKKALFGDVITKQLQQNYSTLKRTKDRQIFKKVITGSIVQKYRQWIPKEIKPLSMPGKISNLSGLDIPVVKRCKIPESYKRAVYNFFEDDINSRMGAGKKEFITRKAVKKQKRYLLDTVLNLYRTFITGNNFKISYQTFC
;
A
#
# COMPACT_ATOMS: atom_id res chain seq x y z
N MET A 1 -36.22 -37.12 15.20
CA MET A 1 -35.68 -35.94 14.47
C MET A 1 -34.26 -36.24 14.06
N THR A 2 -33.89 -36.03 12.79
CA THR A 2 -32.53 -36.27 12.32
C THR A 2 -31.60 -35.09 12.67
N PRO A 3 -30.27 -35.30 12.73
CA PRO A 3 -29.30 -34.20 12.91
C PRO A 3 -29.38 -33.09 11.83
N ARG A 4 -30.03 -33.37 10.70
CA ARG A 4 -30.32 -32.39 9.65
C ARG A 4 -31.50 -31.50 10.02
N ASP A 5 -32.52 -32.08 10.65
CA ASP A 5 -33.72 -31.36 11.12
C ASP A 5 -33.38 -30.41 12.27
N HIS A 6 -32.48 -30.81 13.18
CA HIS A 6 -31.98 -29.92 14.24
C HIS A 6 -31.22 -28.71 13.67
N ARG A 7 -30.40 -28.91 12.63
CA ARG A 7 -29.69 -27.82 11.95
C ARG A 7 -30.66 -26.87 11.23
N ALA A 8 -31.69 -27.41 10.58
CA ALA A 8 -32.73 -26.61 9.94
C ALA A 8 -33.53 -25.79 10.96
N ALA A 9 -33.90 -26.37 12.10
CA ALA A 9 -34.60 -25.69 13.18
C ALA A 9 -33.75 -24.56 13.80
N LEU A 10 -32.46 -24.81 14.05
CA LEU A 10 -31.53 -23.79 14.54
C LEU A 10 -31.34 -22.64 13.54
N LYS A 11 -31.33 -22.94 12.23
CA LYS A 11 -31.25 -21.91 11.19
C LYS A 11 -32.51 -21.02 11.19
N LYS A 12 -33.70 -21.62 11.19
CA LYS A 12 -34.97 -20.88 11.29
C LYS A 12 -35.06 -20.04 12.57
N TRP A 13 -34.62 -20.57 13.70
CA TRP A 13 -34.58 -19.83 14.97
C TRP A 13 -33.66 -18.61 14.90
N LYS A 14 -32.47 -18.74 14.29
CA LYS A 14 -31.56 -17.62 14.08
C LYS A 14 -32.20 -16.55 13.18
N GLU A 15 -32.83 -16.96 12.09
CA GLU A 15 -33.54 -16.06 11.18
C GLU A 15 -34.66 -15.30 11.91
N HIS A 16 -35.53 -15.99 12.66
CA HIS A 16 -36.57 -15.35 13.47
C HIS A 16 -36.00 -14.39 14.53
N CYS A 17 -34.92 -14.75 15.21
CA CYS A 17 -34.25 -13.86 16.17
C CYS A 17 -33.70 -12.61 15.50
N THR A 18 -33.13 -12.72 14.29
CA THR A 18 -32.64 -11.55 13.54
C THR A 18 -33.78 -10.63 13.14
N VAL A 19 -34.89 -11.17 12.60
CA VAL A 19 -36.08 -10.41 12.21
C VAL A 19 -36.73 -9.72 13.42
N TYR A 20 -36.83 -10.41 14.55
CA TYR A 20 -37.36 -9.81 15.78
C TYR A 20 -36.48 -8.63 16.26
N ARG A 21 -35.15 -8.80 16.25
CA ARG A 21 -34.21 -7.75 16.67
C ARG A 21 -34.26 -6.53 15.75
N THR A 22 -34.35 -6.72 14.44
CA THR A 22 -34.46 -5.60 13.48
C THR A 22 -35.79 -4.88 13.62
N LYS A 23 -36.91 -5.60 13.77
CA LYS A 23 -38.24 -5.01 14.01
C LYS A 23 -38.26 -4.19 15.31
N ARG A 24 -37.66 -4.70 16.39
CA ARG A 24 -37.56 -3.98 17.67
C ARG A 24 -36.72 -2.71 17.58
N LEU A 25 -35.61 -2.75 16.84
CA LEU A 25 -34.77 -1.56 16.61
C LEU A 25 -35.50 -0.49 15.79
N ARG A 26 -36.25 -0.91 14.76
CA ARG A 26 -37.07 0.00 13.95
C ARG A 26 -38.17 0.67 14.77
N LEU A 27 -38.91 -0.10 15.58
CA LEU A 27 -39.92 0.44 16.51
C LEU A 27 -39.31 1.47 17.46
N LYS A 28 -38.17 1.15 18.07
CA LYS A 28 -37.47 2.08 18.97
C LYS A 28 -37.04 3.37 18.25
N SER A 29 -36.63 3.28 16.98
CA SER A 29 -36.32 4.45 16.17
C SER A 29 -37.56 5.31 15.94
N VAL A 30 -38.69 4.70 15.55
CA VAL A 30 -39.96 5.41 15.30
C VAL A 30 -40.45 6.09 16.59
N THR A 31 -40.42 5.39 17.72
CA THR A 31 -40.82 5.97 19.02
C THR A 31 -39.93 7.14 19.43
N ASN A 32 -38.61 7.04 19.24
CA ASN A 32 -37.69 8.14 19.57
C ASN A 32 -37.92 9.36 18.67
N THR A 33 -38.25 9.16 17.39
CA THR A 33 -38.59 10.26 16.48
C THR A 33 -39.89 10.94 16.92
N PHE A 34 -40.94 10.14 17.23
CA PHE A 34 -42.21 10.67 17.73
C PHE A 34 -42.06 11.49 19.02
N ILE A 35 -41.27 11.00 19.99
CA ILE A 35 -41.00 11.73 21.24
C ILE A 35 -40.30 13.06 20.96
N ARG A 36 -39.32 13.08 20.05
CA ARG A 36 -38.60 14.32 19.72
C ARG A 36 -39.52 15.35 19.07
N ASP A 37 -40.42 14.91 18.20
CA ASP A 37 -41.26 15.80 17.42
C ASP A 37 -42.51 16.29 18.20
N ASN A 38 -42.85 15.67 19.34
CA ASN A 38 -44.02 16.03 20.18
C ASN A 38 -43.68 16.56 21.58
N THR A 39 -42.39 16.77 21.91
CA THR A 39 -42.03 17.38 23.20
C THR A 39 -41.72 18.87 22.98
N PRO A 40 -42.52 19.82 23.52
CA PRO A 40 -42.25 21.24 23.33
C PRO A 40 -40.95 21.64 24.03
N LEU A 41 -40.14 22.46 23.34
CA LEU A 41 -38.93 23.06 23.89
C LEU A 41 -39.36 24.16 24.88
N SER A 42 -39.25 23.92 26.18
CA SER A 42 -39.36 24.99 27.17
C SER A 42 -38.06 25.78 27.18
N ASP A 43 -38.13 26.98 26.61
CA ASP A 43 -37.12 28.03 26.67
C ASP A 43 -36.93 28.55 28.11
N LEU A 44 -35.67 28.80 28.46
CA LEU A 44 -35.22 29.52 29.65
C LEU A 44 -34.83 30.93 29.20
N GLU A 45 -35.63 31.95 29.47
CA GLU A 45 -35.19 33.37 29.48
C GLU A 45 -36.06 34.22 30.42
N ALA A 46 -35.37 34.88 31.36
CA ALA A 46 -35.59 36.13 32.09
C ALA A 46 -36.99 36.73 32.45
N GLY A 47 -37.11 37.21 33.71
CA GLY A 47 -37.59 38.58 34.00
C GLY A 47 -38.75 38.79 35.00
N THR A 48 -38.42 39.25 36.22
CA THR A 48 -39.15 40.21 37.11
C THR A 48 -40.52 39.84 37.77
N PRO A 49 -40.73 40.08 39.10
CA PRO A 49 -42.01 39.92 39.82
C PRO A 49 -42.86 41.22 39.77
N PRO A 50 -44.21 41.24 40.00
CA PRO A 50 -44.82 41.03 41.33
C PRO A 50 -46.29 40.50 41.39
N THR A 51 -46.75 40.34 42.64
CA THR A 51 -48.16 40.46 43.13
C THR A 51 -49.03 39.20 43.25
N ARG A 52 -49.43 38.91 44.49
CA ARG A 52 -50.45 37.93 44.96
C ARG A 52 -51.79 38.68 45.20
N PRO A 53 -52.98 38.09 44.98
CA PRO A 53 -53.77 37.52 46.10
C PRO A 53 -54.52 36.22 45.69
N ALA A 54 -54.40 35.10 46.43
CA ALA A 54 -55.30 34.63 47.50
C ALA A 54 -56.41 33.65 47.04
N THR A 55 -56.30 32.40 47.54
CA THR A 55 -57.35 31.38 47.84
C THR A 55 -58.09 30.63 46.71
N PRO A 56 -58.66 29.42 46.94
CA PRO A 56 -58.26 28.31 47.82
C PRO A 56 -58.19 26.94 47.10
N VAL A 57 -57.65 25.96 47.83
CA VAL A 57 -57.51 24.52 47.52
C VAL A 57 -58.83 23.86 47.09
N PRO A 58 -58.78 22.81 46.24
CA PRO A 58 -59.42 21.57 46.63
C PRO A 58 -58.48 20.36 46.56
N GLU A 59 -58.84 19.39 47.38
CA GLU A 59 -58.04 18.32 47.93
C GLU A 59 -57.59 17.26 46.92
N GLN A 60 -56.43 16.69 47.24
CA GLN A 60 -56.06 15.28 47.12
C GLN A 60 -56.31 14.56 45.78
N PHE A 61 -55.24 14.42 45.01
CA PHE A 61 -54.91 13.11 44.44
C PHE A 61 -53.52 12.69 44.92
N SER A 62 -53.51 11.68 45.78
CA SER A 62 -52.32 10.96 46.23
C SER A 62 -51.54 10.47 45.02
N SER A 63 -50.44 11.15 44.68
CA SER A 63 -49.49 10.64 43.69
C SER A 63 -48.78 9.44 44.31
N ALA A 64 -49.06 8.26 43.76
CA ALA A 64 -48.41 7.02 44.13
C ALA A 64 -46.87 7.19 44.11
N PRO A 65 -46.13 6.70 45.12
CA PRO A 65 -44.69 6.75 45.10
C PRO A 65 -44.17 5.91 43.94
N SER A 66 -43.59 6.58 42.93
CA SER A 66 -42.90 5.91 41.85
C SER A 66 -41.82 4.98 42.43
N PRO A 67 -41.66 3.75 41.90
CA PRO A 67 -40.71 2.80 42.47
C PRO A 67 -39.30 3.41 42.40
N ALA A 68 -38.69 3.59 43.57
CA ALA A 68 -37.33 4.10 43.71
C ALA A 68 -36.37 3.20 42.94
N THR A 69 -36.00 3.59 41.72
CA THR A 69 -34.91 2.95 41.00
C THR A 69 -33.65 3.13 41.84
N SER A 70 -33.06 2.02 42.30
CA SER A 70 -31.88 2.05 43.16
C SER A 70 -30.81 3.00 42.61
N SER A 71 -30.24 3.83 43.49
CA SER A 71 -29.22 4.84 43.16
C SER A 71 -28.05 4.27 42.34
N ALA A 72 -27.71 3.00 42.55
CA ALA A 72 -26.72 2.23 41.79
C ALA A 72 -27.08 2.08 40.30
N SER A 73 -28.36 1.83 39.96
CA SER A 73 -28.81 1.67 38.56
C SER A 73 -28.75 2.99 37.77
N LEU A 74 -29.05 4.11 38.43
CA LEU A 74 -28.93 5.46 37.86
C LEU A 74 -27.46 5.84 37.64
N GLN A 75 -26.57 5.49 38.57
CA GLN A 75 -25.13 5.70 38.42
C GLN A 75 -24.54 4.86 37.28
N GLN A 76 -24.95 3.61 37.12
CA GLN A 76 -24.54 2.77 35.99
C GLN A 76 -25.02 3.33 34.65
N ARG A 77 -26.27 3.81 34.58
CA ARG A 77 -26.79 4.50 33.37
C ARG A 77 -26.00 5.77 33.04
N LYS A 78 -25.69 6.62 34.03
CA LYS A 78 -24.84 7.81 33.83
C LYS A 78 -23.43 7.46 33.33
N LYS A 79 -22.82 6.38 33.85
CA LYS A 79 -21.51 5.90 33.37
C LYS A 79 -21.57 5.42 31.91
N GLU A 80 -22.62 4.68 31.55
CA GLU A 80 -22.82 4.16 30.19
C GLU A 80 -23.11 5.27 29.16
N THR A 81 -23.95 6.26 29.49
CA THR A 81 -24.18 7.42 28.62
C THR A 81 -22.90 8.22 28.40
N THR A 82 -22.11 8.43 29.45
CA THR A 82 -20.80 9.11 29.36
C THR A 82 -19.84 8.34 28.46
N ARG A 83 -19.78 7.00 28.56
CA ARG A 83 -18.96 6.15 27.69
C ARG A 83 -19.39 6.24 26.23
N ARG A 84 -20.70 6.23 25.95
CA ARG A 84 -21.24 6.39 24.59
C ARG A 84 -20.89 7.75 23.99
N ARG A 85 -21.05 8.83 24.77
CA ARG A 85 -20.68 10.20 24.35
C ARG A 85 -19.19 10.31 24.05
N LYS A 86 -18.33 9.75 24.92
CA LYS A 86 -16.88 9.70 24.68
C LYS A 86 -16.53 8.94 23.40
N LYS A 87 -17.15 7.78 23.16
CA LYS A 87 -16.95 6.99 21.93
C LYS A 87 -17.42 7.73 20.67
N PHE A 88 -18.55 8.43 20.76
CA PHE A 88 -19.06 9.25 19.66
C PHE A 88 -18.12 10.43 19.36
N ASN A 89 -17.71 11.17 20.39
CA ASN A 89 -16.77 12.27 20.25
C ASN A 89 -15.42 11.80 19.70
N ARG A 90 -14.92 10.64 20.13
CA ARG A 90 -13.69 10.05 19.60
C ARG A 90 -13.80 9.79 18.10
N LYS A 91 -14.87 9.11 17.65
CA LYS A 91 -15.12 8.86 16.22
C LYS A 91 -15.27 10.16 15.43
N ARG A 92 -15.94 11.16 15.99
CA ARG A 92 -16.10 12.48 15.36
C ARG A 92 -14.75 13.17 15.21
N ASN A 93 -13.92 13.19 16.24
CA ASN A 93 -12.60 13.80 16.23
C ASN A 93 -11.63 13.04 15.31
N GLU A 94 -11.68 11.71 15.27
CA GLU A 94 -10.94 10.89 14.30
C GLU A 94 -11.31 11.25 12.86
N LYS A 95 -12.61 11.47 12.58
CA LYS A 95 -13.10 11.88 11.26
C LYS A 95 -12.65 13.29 10.90
N ILE A 96 -12.71 14.23 11.85
CA ILE A 96 -12.22 15.61 11.67
C ILE A 96 -10.72 15.58 11.34
N ALA A 97 -9.92 14.89 12.16
CA ALA A 97 -8.47 14.78 11.95
C ALA A 97 -8.12 14.13 10.60
N HIS A 98 -8.89 13.14 10.14
CA HIS A 98 -8.71 12.53 8.82
C HIS A 98 -9.02 13.52 7.68
N LEU A 99 -10.10 14.31 7.82
CA LEU A 99 -10.48 15.32 6.83
C LEU A 99 -9.47 16.47 6.78
N GLU A 100 -8.97 16.92 7.93
CA GLU A 100 -7.90 17.92 8.02
C GLU A 100 -6.62 17.44 7.34
N LYS A 101 -6.21 16.19 7.59
CA LYS A 101 -5.07 15.57 6.88
C LYS A 101 -5.28 15.53 5.37
N LYS A 102 -6.49 15.21 4.90
CA LYS A 102 -6.82 15.23 3.46
C LYS A 102 -6.76 16.64 2.90
N LEU A 103 -7.33 17.63 3.59
CA LEU A 103 -7.28 19.03 3.19
C LEU A 103 -5.83 19.51 3.05
N GLU A 104 -4.98 19.21 4.03
CA GLU A 104 -3.58 19.60 4.01
C GLU A 104 -2.83 18.93 2.85
N LYS A 105 -3.10 17.65 2.60
CA LYS A 105 -2.57 16.93 1.44
C LYS A 105 -2.96 17.62 0.13
N TYR A 106 -4.22 18.04 -0.01
CA TYR A 106 -4.70 18.71 -1.22
C TYR A 106 -4.15 20.13 -1.36
N LYS A 107 -4.06 20.92 -0.27
CA LYS A 107 -3.42 22.24 -0.25
C LYS A 107 -1.96 22.15 -0.71
N LYS A 108 -1.18 21.21 -0.14
CA LYS A 108 0.21 20.96 -0.57
C LYS A 108 0.32 20.53 -2.03
N ARG A 109 -0.62 19.69 -2.51
CA ARG A 109 -0.65 19.26 -3.92
C ARG A 109 -0.91 20.44 -4.86
N LEU A 110 -1.87 21.30 -4.52
CA LEU A 110 -2.21 22.49 -5.28
C LEU A 110 -1.08 23.52 -5.27
N ALA A 111 -0.42 23.74 -4.14
CA ALA A 111 0.76 24.61 -4.06
C ALA A 111 1.89 24.14 -4.97
N ARG A 112 2.20 22.82 -4.97
CA ARG A 112 3.19 22.24 -5.88
C ARG A 112 2.80 22.38 -7.35
N PHE A 113 1.51 22.22 -7.67
CA PHE A 113 1.00 22.39 -9.04
C PHE A 113 1.13 23.84 -9.51
N LYS A 114 0.70 24.81 -8.69
CA LYS A 114 0.85 26.25 -8.98
C LYS A 114 2.31 26.66 -9.11
N SER A 115 3.20 26.16 -8.24
CA SER A 115 4.64 26.40 -8.35
C SER A 115 5.24 25.87 -9.65
N LYS A 116 4.77 24.71 -10.14
CA LYS A 116 5.17 24.17 -11.44
C LYS A 116 4.70 25.02 -12.62
N MET A 117 3.52 25.62 -12.54
CA MET A 117 2.99 26.49 -13.61
C MET A 117 3.67 27.87 -13.63
N LYS A 118 4.06 28.40 -12.47
CA LYS A 118 4.78 29.70 -12.37
C LYS A 118 6.21 29.64 -12.88
N LYS A 119 6.85 28.47 -12.82
CA LYS A 119 8.12 28.27 -13.51
C LYS A 119 7.77 28.16 -15.00
N ASN A 120 8.20 29.13 -15.81
CA ASN A 120 8.21 29.02 -17.27
C ASN A 120 9.17 27.89 -17.67
N VAL A 121 8.76 26.66 -17.43
CA VAL A 121 9.48 25.48 -17.90
C VAL A 121 9.18 25.44 -19.38
N GLU A 122 10.19 25.71 -20.20
CA GLU A 122 10.09 25.50 -21.64
C GLU A 122 9.42 24.15 -21.93
N ASP A 123 8.51 24.16 -22.90
CA ASP A 123 7.76 22.96 -23.23
C ASP A 123 8.72 21.82 -23.55
N THR A 124 8.53 20.70 -22.84
CA THR A 124 9.22 19.46 -23.19
C THR A 124 8.95 19.11 -24.65
N PRO A 125 9.90 18.51 -25.39
CA PRO A 125 9.69 18.09 -26.78
C PRO A 125 8.35 17.37 -27.03
N LYS A 126 7.91 16.53 -26.09
CA LYS A 126 6.59 15.88 -26.13
C LYS A 126 5.43 16.88 -26.07
N THR A 127 5.41 17.79 -25.09
CA THR A 127 4.33 18.78 -24.96
C THR A 127 4.33 19.75 -26.12
N LYS A 128 5.51 20.11 -26.65
CA LYS A 128 5.63 20.92 -27.87
C LYS A 128 4.94 20.22 -29.05
N ILE A 129 5.29 18.97 -29.36
CA ILE A 129 4.65 18.22 -30.46
C ILE A 129 3.14 18.06 -30.27
N LEU A 130 2.67 17.83 -29.04
CA LEU A 130 1.23 17.73 -28.77
C LEU A 130 0.49 19.05 -29.02
N LYS A 131 1.05 20.19 -28.58
CA LYS A 131 0.49 21.52 -28.90
C LYS A 131 0.48 21.78 -30.40
N MET A 132 1.57 21.43 -31.10
CA MET A 132 1.65 21.55 -32.56
C MET A 132 0.61 20.67 -33.30
N LEU A 133 0.12 19.60 -32.66
CA LEU A 133 -0.91 18.72 -33.24
C LEU A 133 -2.32 19.29 -33.06
N GLU A 134 -2.54 20.07 -31.99
CA GLU A 134 -3.79 20.77 -31.72
C GLU A 134 -4.02 21.92 -32.72
N GLU A 135 -2.93 22.56 -33.19
CA GLU A 135 -2.98 23.61 -34.21
C GLU A 135 -3.03 23.02 -35.64
N PRO A 136 -4.07 23.30 -36.44
CA PRO A 136 -4.23 22.70 -37.78
C PRO A 136 -3.12 23.10 -38.77
N ASP A 137 -2.61 24.32 -38.65
CA ASP A 137 -1.58 24.87 -39.55
C ASP A 137 -0.20 24.23 -39.33
N GLN A 138 0.06 23.73 -38.12
CA GLN A 138 1.34 23.14 -37.74
C GLN A 138 1.41 21.63 -37.99
N LYS A 139 0.33 20.99 -38.43
CA LYS A 139 0.31 19.54 -38.74
C LYS A 139 1.39 19.13 -39.74
N LYS A 140 1.63 19.95 -40.78
CA LYS A 140 2.69 19.70 -41.77
C LYS A 140 4.08 19.68 -41.12
N GLU A 141 4.32 20.55 -40.15
CA GLU A 141 5.58 20.64 -39.44
C GLU A 141 5.80 19.45 -38.49
N VAL A 142 4.73 18.96 -37.85
CA VAL A 142 4.76 17.71 -37.07
C VAL A 142 5.16 16.54 -37.95
N VAL A 143 4.58 16.42 -39.15
CA VAL A 143 4.93 15.36 -40.11
C VAL A 143 6.40 15.44 -40.52
N LYS A 144 6.91 16.65 -40.83
CA LYS A 144 8.34 16.83 -41.16
C LYS A 144 9.26 16.37 -40.03
N LYS A 145 8.94 16.72 -38.78
CA LYS A 145 9.74 16.30 -37.60
C LYS A 145 9.68 14.80 -37.36
N ALA A 146 8.52 14.19 -37.55
CA ALA A 146 8.37 12.73 -37.44
C ALA A 146 9.19 12.02 -38.53
N LEU A 147 9.04 12.45 -39.79
CA LEU A 147 9.78 11.92 -40.93
C LEU A 147 11.30 12.05 -40.73
N PHE A 148 11.76 13.20 -40.25
CA PHE A 148 13.17 13.41 -39.93
C PHE A 148 13.67 12.39 -38.89
N GLY A 149 12.87 12.11 -37.87
CA GLY A 149 13.17 11.06 -36.88
C GLY A 149 13.34 9.68 -37.52
N ASP A 150 12.46 9.31 -38.45
CA ASP A 150 12.52 8.03 -39.15
C ASP A 150 13.72 7.92 -40.10
N VAL A 151 14.05 9.00 -40.82
CA VAL A 151 15.22 9.05 -41.71
C VAL A 151 16.51 8.90 -40.92
N ILE A 152 16.67 9.67 -39.83
CA ILE A 152 17.85 9.55 -38.95
C ILE A 152 17.93 8.16 -38.32
N THR A 153 16.79 7.59 -37.94
CA THR A 153 16.71 6.22 -37.41
C THR A 153 17.30 5.20 -38.38
N LYS A 154 16.87 5.24 -39.64
CA LYS A 154 17.37 4.32 -40.69
C LYS A 154 18.86 4.53 -40.94
N GLN A 155 19.31 5.77 -41.02
CA GLN A 155 20.73 6.08 -41.21
C GLN A 155 21.59 5.54 -40.05
N LEU A 156 21.15 5.72 -38.79
CA LEU A 156 21.88 5.23 -37.63
C LEU A 156 21.95 3.70 -37.60
N GLN A 157 20.89 3.00 -38.02
CA GLN A 157 20.88 1.55 -38.16
C GLN A 157 21.85 1.07 -39.24
N GLN A 158 21.87 1.74 -40.40
CA GLN A 158 22.82 1.43 -41.47
C GLN A 158 24.26 1.65 -40.99
N ASN A 159 24.56 2.82 -40.40
CA ASN A 159 25.87 3.14 -39.84
C ASN A 159 26.28 2.14 -38.75
N TYR A 160 25.36 1.68 -37.89
CA TYR A 160 25.67 0.67 -36.88
C TYR A 160 25.97 -0.70 -37.51
N SER A 161 25.30 -1.03 -38.60
CA SER A 161 25.45 -2.32 -39.28
C SER A 161 26.78 -2.43 -40.03
N THR A 162 27.28 -1.34 -40.61
CA THR A 162 28.57 -1.28 -41.32
C THR A 162 29.78 -1.42 -40.38
N LEU A 163 29.65 -1.08 -39.10
CA LEU A 163 30.75 -1.21 -38.12
C LEU A 163 31.10 -2.67 -37.86
N LYS A 164 32.33 -3.12 -38.17
CA LYS A 164 32.74 -4.52 -37.93
C LYS A 164 33.23 -4.76 -36.50
N ARG A 165 33.98 -3.82 -35.92
CA ARG A 165 34.60 -3.98 -34.60
C ARG A 165 33.62 -3.72 -33.45
N THR A 166 33.76 -4.51 -32.39
CA THR A 166 32.95 -4.38 -31.17
C THR A 166 33.24 -3.09 -30.40
N LYS A 167 34.50 -2.64 -30.37
CA LYS A 167 34.90 -1.35 -29.76
C LYS A 167 34.19 -0.18 -30.46
N ASP A 168 34.22 -0.14 -31.78
CA ASP A 168 33.60 0.94 -32.57
C ASP A 168 32.09 0.96 -32.39
N ARG A 169 31.45 -0.23 -32.35
CA ARG A 169 30.02 -0.36 -32.00
C ARG A 169 29.70 0.17 -30.60
N GLN A 170 30.57 -0.01 -29.62
CA GLN A 170 30.38 0.53 -28.27
C GLN A 170 30.51 2.06 -28.24
N ILE A 171 31.53 2.60 -28.91
CA ILE A 171 31.73 4.05 -29.03
C ILE A 171 30.52 4.68 -29.71
N PHE A 172 30.06 4.09 -30.81
CA PHE A 172 28.88 4.55 -31.54
C PHE A 172 27.62 4.59 -30.66
N LYS A 173 27.37 3.55 -29.86
CA LYS A 173 26.27 3.55 -28.89
C LYS A 173 26.43 4.68 -27.86
N LYS A 174 27.63 4.91 -27.34
CA LYS A 174 27.90 5.96 -26.35
C LYS A 174 27.63 7.36 -26.91
N VAL A 175 28.06 7.62 -28.15
CA VAL A 175 27.83 8.91 -28.84
C VAL A 175 26.33 9.20 -29.00
N ILE A 176 25.55 8.18 -29.33
CA ILE A 176 24.09 8.34 -29.53
C ILE A 176 23.33 8.40 -28.20
N THR A 177 23.80 7.68 -27.18
CA THR A 177 23.12 7.57 -25.88
C THR A 177 23.52 8.69 -24.90
N GLY A 178 22.88 9.85 -25.05
CA GLY A 178 22.98 10.96 -24.09
C GLY A 178 21.88 10.97 -23.02
N SER A 179 22.00 11.90 -22.06
CA SER A 179 21.00 12.13 -20.98
C SER A 179 19.60 12.45 -21.53
N ILE A 180 19.54 13.16 -22.65
CA ILE A 180 18.29 13.50 -23.35
C ILE A 180 17.60 12.24 -23.89
N VAL A 181 18.34 11.40 -24.62
CA VAL A 181 17.82 10.14 -25.17
C VAL A 181 17.37 9.20 -24.05
N GLN A 182 18.13 9.13 -22.95
CA GLN A 182 17.76 8.36 -21.77
C GLN A 182 16.45 8.84 -21.12
N LYS A 183 16.23 10.17 -21.04
CA LYS A 183 14.98 10.76 -20.52
C LYS A 183 13.74 10.27 -21.29
N TYR A 184 13.87 10.10 -22.61
CA TYR A 184 12.79 9.67 -23.49
C TYR A 184 12.86 8.19 -23.89
N ARG A 185 13.65 7.37 -23.18
CA ARG A 185 13.92 5.95 -23.52
C ARG A 185 12.69 5.09 -23.81
N GLN A 186 11.57 5.34 -23.14
CA GLN A 186 10.34 4.58 -23.33
C GLN A 186 9.64 4.89 -24.67
N TRP A 187 9.87 6.08 -25.20
CA TRP A 187 9.32 6.59 -26.46
C TRP A 187 10.19 6.25 -27.67
N ILE A 188 11.36 5.66 -27.46
CA ILE A 188 12.25 5.23 -28.54
C ILE A 188 11.68 3.97 -29.20
N PRO A 189 11.58 3.93 -30.54
CA PRO A 189 11.13 2.76 -31.29
C PRO A 189 11.92 1.50 -30.90
N LYS A 190 11.23 0.36 -30.84
CA LYS A 190 11.83 -0.92 -30.42
C LYS A 190 13.04 -1.30 -31.28
N GLU A 191 13.02 -0.95 -32.56
CA GLU A 191 14.04 -1.21 -33.55
C GLU A 191 15.38 -0.50 -33.25
N ILE A 192 15.36 0.60 -32.51
CA ILE A 192 16.55 1.40 -32.15
C ILE A 192 17.00 1.09 -30.71
N LYS A 193 16.18 0.41 -29.90
CA LYS A 193 16.58 0.01 -28.55
C LYS A 193 17.93 -0.72 -28.51
N PRO A 194 18.31 -1.60 -29.46
CA PRO A 194 19.64 -2.21 -29.46
C PRO A 194 20.80 -1.20 -29.56
N LEU A 195 20.58 -0.04 -30.19
CA LEU A 195 21.53 1.08 -30.30
C LEU A 195 21.46 2.01 -29.09
N SER A 196 20.26 2.22 -28.54
CA SER A 196 19.99 3.19 -27.46
C SER A 196 20.15 2.62 -26.04
N MET A 197 20.41 1.32 -25.88
CA MET A 197 20.59 0.72 -24.56
C MET A 197 22.04 0.92 -24.11
N PRO A 198 22.33 1.81 -23.15
CA PRO A 198 23.59 1.70 -22.44
C PRO A 198 23.60 0.31 -21.80
N GLY A 199 24.62 -0.50 -22.11
CA GLY A 199 25.02 -1.55 -21.19
C GLY A 199 25.18 -0.92 -19.80
N LYS A 200 24.94 -1.69 -18.73
CA LYS A 200 25.07 -1.21 -17.34
C LYS A 200 26.21 -0.20 -17.25
N ILE A 201 25.87 1.03 -16.85
CA ILE A 201 26.78 2.17 -16.75
C ILE A 201 28.02 1.68 -16.00
N SER A 202 29.04 1.32 -16.77
CA SER A 202 30.38 1.20 -16.28
C SER A 202 30.88 2.63 -16.36
N ASN A 203 31.24 3.18 -15.22
CA ASN A 203 31.92 4.46 -15.15
C ASN A 203 33.20 4.31 -15.98
N LEU A 204 33.18 4.75 -17.24
CA LEU A 204 34.37 4.86 -18.08
C LEU A 204 34.52 6.33 -18.47
N SER A 205 35.12 7.05 -17.54
CA SER A 205 36.04 8.14 -17.83
C SER A 205 37.30 7.54 -18.44
N GLY A 206 37.57 7.85 -19.71
CA GLY A 206 38.81 7.47 -20.38
C GLY A 206 38.89 5.99 -20.73
N LEU A 207 39.79 5.66 -21.65
CA LEU A 207 39.99 4.31 -22.14
C LEU A 207 40.55 3.38 -21.05
N ASP A 208 40.27 2.09 -21.20
CA ASP A 208 40.72 0.93 -20.41
C ASP A 208 40.01 0.63 -19.06
N ILE A 209 40.20 -0.62 -18.60
CA ILE A 209 39.86 -1.21 -17.28
C ILE A 209 38.48 -1.95 -17.21
N PRO A 210 38.37 -3.10 -16.50
CA PRO A 210 37.97 -4.37 -17.08
C PRO A 210 36.48 -4.60 -16.85
N VAL A 211 35.89 -5.50 -17.64
CA VAL A 211 34.55 -6.01 -17.37
C VAL A 211 34.56 -6.59 -15.96
N VAL A 212 33.86 -5.97 -15.01
CA VAL A 212 33.54 -6.57 -13.70
C VAL A 212 32.69 -7.80 -14.01
N LYS A 213 33.36 -8.92 -14.29
CA LYS A 213 32.75 -10.23 -14.33
C LYS A 213 32.10 -10.35 -12.96
N ARG A 214 30.77 -10.54 -12.94
CA ARG A 214 30.10 -11.04 -11.74
C ARG A 214 30.91 -12.26 -11.32
N CYS A 215 31.64 -12.15 -10.22
CA CYS A 215 32.44 -13.25 -9.71
C CYS A 215 31.42 -14.34 -9.38
N LYS A 216 31.32 -15.33 -10.27
CA LYS A 216 30.49 -16.51 -10.00
C LYS A 216 31.10 -17.13 -8.76
N ILE A 217 30.29 -17.37 -7.75
CA ILE A 217 30.74 -18.05 -6.53
C ILE A 217 31.37 -19.38 -6.98
N PRO A 218 32.65 -19.62 -6.63
CA PRO A 218 33.32 -20.84 -7.03
C PRO A 218 32.53 -22.07 -6.58
N GLU A 219 32.53 -23.13 -7.38
CA GLU A 219 31.78 -24.34 -7.05
C GLU A 219 32.30 -25.00 -5.76
N SER A 220 33.57 -24.78 -5.40
CA SER A 220 34.15 -25.20 -4.12
C SER A 220 33.46 -24.56 -2.92
N TYR A 221 33.11 -23.27 -3.00
CA TYR A 221 32.41 -22.56 -1.93
C TYR A 221 31.01 -23.15 -1.74
N LYS A 222 30.29 -23.43 -2.83
CA LYS A 222 28.96 -24.05 -2.75
C LYS A 222 29.02 -25.43 -2.12
N ARG A 223 29.98 -26.26 -2.53
CA ARG A 223 30.18 -27.60 -1.96
C ARG A 223 30.50 -27.53 -0.46
N ALA A 224 31.37 -26.62 -0.05
CA ALA A 224 31.69 -26.44 1.37
C ALA A 224 30.44 -26.06 2.20
N VAL A 225 29.63 -25.13 1.70
CA VAL A 225 28.36 -24.76 2.36
C VAL A 225 27.37 -25.92 2.39
N TYR A 226 27.25 -26.69 1.30
CA TYR A 226 26.38 -27.87 1.28
C TYR A 226 26.82 -28.94 2.28
N ASN A 227 28.10 -29.28 2.31
CA ASN A 227 28.63 -30.26 3.24
C ASN A 227 28.40 -29.81 4.69
N PHE A 228 28.69 -28.54 4.99
CA PHE A 228 28.45 -27.98 6.31
C PHE A 228 26.99 -28.11 6.78
N PHE A 229 26.02 -27.86 5.90
CA PHE A 229 24.60 -28.07 6.25
C PHE A 229 24.19 -29.54 6.28
N GLU A 230 24.90 -30.44 5.59
CA GLU A 230 24.66 -31.88 5.62
C GLU A 230 25.28 -32.57 6.84
N ASP A 231 26.22 -31.94 7.54
CA ASP A 231 26.82 -32.46 8.77
C ASP A 231 25.80 -32.58 9.91
N ASP A 232 25.84 -33.70 10.63
CA ASP A 232 24.94 -34.03 11.74
C ASP A 232 25.06 -33.05 12.93
N ILE A 233 26.19 -32.33 13.02
CA ILE A 233 26.45 -31.28 14.02
C ILE A 233 25.58 -30.04 13.77
N ASN A 234 25.28 -29.75 12.50
CA ASN A 234 24.58 -28.52 12.10
C ASN A 234 23.11 -28.76 11.74
N SER A 235 22.78 -30.00 11.35
CA SER A 235 21.41 -30.39 11.03
C SER A 235 21.11 -31.85 11.36
N ARG A 236 19.85 -32.16 11.64
CA ARG A 236 19.36 -33.51 11.92
C ARG A 236 18.49 -34.04 10.78
N MET A 237 18.61 -35.30 10.40
CA MET A 237 17.71 -35.93 9.44
C MET A 237 16.28 -36.07 10.00
N GLY A 238 15.28 -35.84 9.16
CA GLY A 238 13.88 -36.16 9.48
C GLY A 238 13.67 -37.67 9.57
N ALA A 239 12.87 -38.12 10.55
CA ALA A 239 12.63 -39.54 10.79
C ALA A 239 11.57 -40.15 9.85
N GLY A 240 10.77 -39.33 9.17
CA GLY A 240 9.62 -39.82 8.41
C GLY A 240 9.97 -40.35 7.02
N LYS A 241 9.41 -41.50 6.63
CA LYS A 241 9.56 -42.08 5.27
C LYS A 241 9.08 -41.17 4.13
N LYS A 242 8.17 -40.22 4.42
CA LYS A 242 7.65 -39.21 3.48
C LYS A 242 8.37 -37.85 3.59
N GLU A 243 9.38 -37.73 4.46
CA GLU A 243 10.13 -36.49 4.68
C GLU A 243 11.36 -36.43 3.75
N PHE A 244 11.14 -36.47 2.45
CA PHE A 244 12.21 -36.31 1.46
C PHE A 244 11.90 -35.19 0.48
N ILE A 245 12.93 -34.69 -0.21
CA ILE A 245 12.84 -33.72 -1.29
C ILE A 245 13.57 -34.30 -2.50
N THR A 246 12.89 -34.33 -3.63
CA THR A 246 13.49 -34.70 -4.92
C THR A 246 13.70 -33.45 -5.75
N ARG A 247 14.94 -33.17 -6.13
CA ARG A 247 15.31 -32.07 -7.06
C ARG A 247 16.45 -32.56 -7.92
N LYS A 248 16.48 -32.22 -9.21
CA LYS A 248 17.66 -32.58 -10.01
C LYS A 248 17.74 -34.07 -10.36
N ALA A 249 16.63 -34.81 -10.29
CA ALA A 249 16.61 -36.28 -10.22
C ALA A 249 17.34 -36.89 -8.99
N VAL A 250 17.73 -36.08 -8.00
CA VAL A 250 18.35 -36.54 -6.75
C VAL A 250 17.33 -36.42 -5.62
N LYS A 251 17.08 -37.53 -4.93
CA LYS A 251 16.19 -37.61 -3.77
C LYS A 251 17.02 -37.62 -2.49
N LYS A 252 16.81 -36.63 -1.61
CA LYS A 252 17.46 -36.54 -0.29
C LYS A 252 16.41 -36.46 0.82
N GLN A 253 16.71 -37.03 1.99
CA GLN A 253 15.88 -36.85 3.18
C GLN A 253 15.93 -35.39 3.64
N LYS A 254 14.81 -34.85 4.12
CA LYS A 254 14.76 -33.52 4.72
C LYS A 254 15.65 -33.50 5.96
N ARG A 255 16.33 -32.38 6.17
CA ARG A 255 17.14 -32.13 7.36
C ARG A 255 16.64 -30.86 8.04
N TYR A 256 16.61 -30.87 9.37
CA TYR A 256 16.21 -29.75 10.21
C TYR A 256 17.46 -29.14 10.83
N LEU A 257 17.65 -27.83 10.67
CA LEU A 257 18.79 -27.12 11.27
C LEU A 257 18.70 -27.15 12.80
N LEU A 258 19.85 -27.32 13.45
CA LEU A 258 19.95 -27.37 14.91
C LEU A 258 20.04 -25.97 15.54
N ASP A 259 20.44 -24.96 14.76
CA ASP A 259 20.52 -23.56 15.19
C ASP A 259 20.04 -22.62 14.05
N THR A 260 19.93 -21.33 14.36
CA THR A 260 19.66 -20.27 13.41
C THR A 260 20.76 -20.17 12.36
N VAL A 261 20.36 -19.84 11.13
CA VAL A 261 21.29 -19.69 10.00
C VAL A 261 22.39 -18.65 10.30
N LEU A 262 22.10 -17.63 11.10
CA LEU A 262 23.08 -16.62 11.50
C LEU A 262 24.18 -17.19 12.41
N ASN A 263 23.83 -18.05 13.37
CA ASN A 263 24.82 -18.69 14.23
C ASN A 263 25.64 -19.72 13.46
N LEU A 264 24.97 -20.50 12.60
CA LEU A 264 25.61 -21.45 11.69
C LEU A 264 26.60 -20.77 10.73
N TYR A 265 26.28 -19.56 10.25
CA TYR A 265 27.21 -18.76 9.45
C TYR A 265 28.45 -18.34 10.23
N ARG A 266 28.28 -17.93 11.51
CA ARG A 266 29.40 -17.55 12.37
C ARG A 266 30.32 -18.75 12.61
N THR A 267 29.77 -19.92 12.93
CA THR A 267 30.56 -21.15 13.10
C THR A 267 31.24 -21.56 11.80
N PHE A 268 30.57 -21.44 10.65
CA PHE A 268 31.16 -21.72 9.35
C PHE A 268 32.37 -20.84 9.02
N ILE A 269 32.31 -19.53 9.30
CA ILE A 269 33.43 -18.61 9.09
C ILE A 269 34.57 -18.84 10.07
N THR A 270 34.26 -19.14 11.35
CA THR A 270 35.30 -19.43 12.33
C THR A 270 36.02 -20.73 12.01
N GLY A 271 35.31 -21.74 11.52
CA GLY A 271 35.88 -23.05 11.19
C GLY A 271 36.53 -23.14 9.81
N ASN A 272 36.25 -22.22 8.89
CA ASN A 272 36.76 -22.26 7.52
C ASN A 272 37.33 -20.91 7.06
N ASN A 273 38.45 -20.95 6.34
CA ASN A 273 39.10 -19.75 5.78
C ASN A 273 38.40 -19.19 4.52
N PHE A 274 37.08 -19.33 4.38
CA PHE A 274 36.31 -18.83 3.25
C PHE A 274 35.83 -17.39 3.46
N LYS A 275 36.12 -16.51 2.51
CA LYS A 275 35.61 -15.12 2.49
C LYS A 275 34.24 -15.07 1.80
N ILE A 276 33.20 -15.58 2.47
CA ILE A 276 31.82 -15.57 1.99
C ILE A 276 30.97 -14.59 2.81
N SER A 277 30.08 -13.84 2.16
CA SER A 277 29.13 -12.98 2.88
C SER A 277 27.92 -13.77 3.37
N TYR A 278 27.26 -13.31 4.43
CA TYR A 278 26.05 -13.93 4.96
C TYR A 278 24.97 -14.15 3.89
N GLN A 279 24.76 -13.16 3.02
CA GLN A 279 23.79 -13.27 1.92
C GLN A 279 24.13 -14.38 0.93
N THR A 280 25.41 -14.71 0.79
CA THR A 280 25.89 -15.75 -0.14
C THR A 280 25.89 -17.14 0.50
N PHE A 281 25.97 -17.19 1.83
CA PHE A 281 25.90 -18.41 2.63
C PHE A 281 24.47 -18.99 2.72
N CYS A 282 23.47 -18.11 2.81
CA CYS A 282 22.05 -18.45 2.77
C CYS A 282 21.58 -18.89 1.37
#